data_AF-A0A9E2LA25-F1
#
_entry.id   AF-A0A9E2LA25-F1
#
_cell.length_a   1.000
_cell.length_b   1.000
_cell.length_c   1.000
_cell.angle_alpha   90.00
_cell.angle_beta   90.00
_cell.angle_gamma   90.00
#
_symmetry.space_group_name_H-M   'P 1'
#
loop_
_entity.id
_entity.type
_entity.pdbx_description
1 polymer ?
#
loop_
_entity_poly.entity_id
_entity_poly.type
_entity_poly.pdbx_seq_one_letter_code
_entity_poly.pdbx_strand_id
1 'polypeptide(L)'
;TSSITVGAEVLALGGANVTIAATQSIDTLTKAAASLTAVTTSIDKVSASLARLGTKSNALSTHLTFVGKLSDALEAGVGNLVDADLAKESAKLQALQTKQQLGVQALGIANQTPQLVLSLFRG
;
A
#
# COMPACT_ATOMS: atom_id res chain seq x y z
N THR A 1 -14.71 0.09 -6.47
CA THR A 1 -14.18 -0.43 -5.19
C THR A 1 -14.07 -1.93 -5.31
N SER A 2 -12.87 -2.46 -5.51
CA SER A 2 -12.65 -3.90 -5.62
C SER A 2 -12.67 -4.51 -4.22
N SER A 3 -13.78 -5.15 -3.83
CA SER A 3 -13.91 -5.82 -2.54
C SER A 3 -13.63 -7.32 -2.68
N ILE A 4 -12.80 -7.88 -1.79
CA ILE A 4 -12.71 -9.34 -1.62
C ILE A 4 -13.84 -9.77 -0.69
N THR A 5 -14.90 -10.34 -1.26
CA THR A 5 -15.99 -10.93 -0.48
C THR A 5 -15.66 -12.39 -0.16
N VAL A 6 -15.54 -12.71 1.12
CA VAL A 6 -15.49 -14.09 1.61
C VAL A 6 -16.90 -14.45 2.07
N GLY A 7 -17.60 -15.26 1.26
CA GLY A 7 -18.91 -15.78 1.66
C GLY A 7 -18.75 -16.73 2.86
N ALA A 8 -19.67 -16.66 3.81
CA ALA A 8 -19.68 -17.56 4.95
C ALA A 8 -19.89 -19.01 4.49
N GLU A 9 -19.10 -19.93 5.05
CA GLU A 9 -19.22 -21.35 4.83
C GLU A 9 -19.85 -22.00 6.05
N VAL A 10 -21.17 -22.16 6.02
CA VAL A 10 -21.92 -22.68 7.17
C VAL A 10 -21.77 -24.20 7.23
N LEU A 11 -21.30 -24.70 8.37
CA LEU A 11 -21.08 -26.13 8.65
C LEU A 11 -22.15 -26.72 9.58
N ALA A 12 -23.35 -26.12 9.61
CA ALA A 12 -24.47 -26.63 10.39
C ALA A 12 -25.03 -27.92 9.78
N LEU A 13 -25.50 -28.83 10.64
CA LEU A 13 -26.19 -30.06 10.23
C LEU A 13 -27.47 -29.74 9.44
N GLY A 14 -27.76 -30.55 8.42
CA GLY A 14 -28.88 -30.36 7.50
C GLY A 14 -28.74 -29.13 6.61
N GLY A 15 -27.55 -28.53 6.56
CA GLY A 15 -27.23 -27.36 5.73
C GLY A 15 -26.75 -27.74 4.33
N ALA A 16 -26.31 -26.72 3.57
CA ALA A 16 -25.83 -26.89 2.21
C ALA A 16 -24.48 -27.64 2.11
N ASN A 17 -23.62 -27.50 3.13
CA ASN A 17 -22.30 -28.14 3.17
C ASN A 17 -22.32 -29.47 3.95
N VAL A 18 -23.04 -29.53 5.07
CA VAL A 18 -23.24 -30.76 5.86
C VAL A 18 -24.68 -31.21 5.68
N THR A 19 -24.90 -32.19 4.81
CA THR A 19 -26.23 -32.69 4.43
C THR A 19 -26.82 -33.67 5.44
N ILE A 20 -26.03 -34.11 6.42
CA ILE A 20 -26.48 -34.98 7.51
C ILE A 20 -27.48 -34.21 8.37
N ALA A 21 -28.73 -34.67 8.44
CA ALA A 21 -29.76 -34.08 9.28
C ALA A 21 -29.54 -34.42 10.77
N ALA A 22 -29.96 -33.52 11.67
CA ALA A 22 -29.89 -33.76 13.11
C ALA A 22 -30.74 -34.97 13.58
N THR A 23 -31.79 -35.30 12.82
CA THR A 23 -32.69 -36.44 13.07
C THR A 23 -32.31 -37.69 12.28
N GLN A 24 -31.12 -37.73 11.65
CA GLN A 24 -30.69 -38.87 10.85
C GLN A 24 -30.47 -40.09 11.75
N SER A 25 -31.06 -41.22 11.38
CA SER A 25 -30.96 -42.48 12.12
C SER A 25 -30.29 -43.58 11.29
N ILE A 26 -29.80 -44.62 11.97
CA ILE A 26 -29.07 -45.77 11.39
C ILE A 26 -29.66 -47.13 11.84
N ASP A 27 -30.89 -47.11 12.37
CA ASP A 27 -31.61 -48.26 12.95
C ASP A 27 -32.01 -49.33 11.94
N THR A 28 -32.01 -49.01 10.64
CA THR A 28 -32.28 -49.99 9.57
C THR A 28 -31.18 -49.93 8.50
N LEU A 29 -31.00 -51.02 7.76
CA LEU A 29 -30.02 -51.09 6.68
C LEU A 29 -30.21 -49.96 5.64
N THR A 30 -31.45 -49.66 5.28
CA THR A 30 -31.77 -48.57 4.33
C THR A 30 -31.38 -47.20 4.88
N LYS A 31 -31.67 -46.93 6.16
CA LYS A 31 -31.33 -45.65 6.80
C LYS A 31 -29.82 -45.51 7.02
N ALA A 32 -29.14 -46.59 7.37
CA ALA A 32 -27.68 -46.63 7.47
C ALA A 32 -27.01 -46.35 6.12
N ALA A 33 -27.49 -46.96 5.03
CA ALA A 33 -26.99 -46.69 3.68
C ALA A 33 -27.20 -45.22 3.26
N ALA A 34 -28.37 -44.65 3.53
CA ALA A 34 -28.65 -43.24 3.26
C ALA A 34 -27.75 -42.30 4.08
N SER A 35 -27.50 -42.62 5.35
CA SER A 35 -26.58 -41.87 6.22
C SER A 35 -25.15 -41.90 5.68
N LEU A 36 -24.68 -43.06 5.21
CA LEU A 36 -23.36 -43.18 4.58
C LEU A 36 -23.24 -42.28 3.34
N THR A 37 -24.24 -42.28 2.46
CA THR A 37 -24.28 -41.39 1.29
C THR A 37 -24.27 -39.90 1.70
N ALA A 38 -25.02 -39.53 2.74
CA ALA A 38 -25.04 -38.16 3.26
C ALA A 38 -23.67 -37.75 3.84
N VAL A 39 -22.99 -38.67 4.55
CA VAL A 39 -21.63 -38.44 5.07
C VAL A 39 -20.64 -38.22 3.93
N THR A 40 -20.61 -39.11 2.92
CA THR A 40 -19.71 -38.96 1.77
C THR A 40 -19.97 -37.64 1.04
N THR A 41 -21.24 -37.30 0.80
CA THR A 41 -21.61 -36.03 0.17
C THR A 41 -21.16 -34.83 1.01
N SER A 42 -21.34 -34.90 2.33
CA SER A 42 -20.92 -33.83 3.23
C SER A 42 -19.40 -33.64 3.22
N ILE A 43 -18.62 -34.73 3.16
CA ILE A 43 -17.16 -34.67 3.06
C ILE A 43 -16.73 -33.94 1.78
N ASP A 44 -17.33 -34.27 0.64
CA ASP A 44 -17.01 -33.63 -0.63
C ASP A 44 -17.34 -32.13 -0.62
N LYS A 45 -18.50 -31.77 -0.06
CA LYS A 45 -18.96 -30.39 0.04
C LYS A 45 -18.10 -29.57 1.02
N VAL A 46 -17.76 -30.12 2.18
CA VAL A 46 -16.85 -29.49 3.14
C VAL A 46 -15.46 -29.30 2.51
N SER A 47 -14.95 -30.28 1.78
CA SER A 47 -13.66 -30.17 1.08
C SER A 47 -13.69 -29.06 0.02
N ALA A 48 -14.76 -28.96 -0.76
CA ALA A 48 -14.94 -27.88 -1.73
C ALA A 48 -15.06 -26.50 -1.05
N SER A 49 -15.73 -26.43 0.10
CA SER A 49 -15.82 -25.23 0.91
C SER A 49 -14.46 -24.80 1.46
N LEU A 50 -13.66 -25.73 1.99
CA LEU A 50 -12.29 -25.46 2.44
C LEU A 50 -11.40 -24.99 1.28
N ALA A 51 -11.52 -25.59 0.10
CA ALA A 51 -10.80 -25.16 -1.09
C ALA A 51 -11.18 -23.71 -1.49
N ARG A 52 -12.47 -23.38 -1.47
CA ARG A 52 -12.94 -22.00 -1.68
C ARG A 52 -12.35 -21.03 -0.66
N LEU A 53 -12.38 -21.38 0.63
CA LEU A 53 -11.79 -20.54 1.67
C LEU A 53 -10.27 -20.36 1.47
N GLY A 54 -9.55 -21.44 1.16
CA GLY A 54 -8.11 -21.41 0.90
C GLY A 54 -7.73 -20.53 -0.30
N THR A 55 -8.46 -20.64 -1.41
CA THR A 55 -8.22 -19.77 -2.58
C THR A 55 -8.47 -18.29 -2.26
N LYS A 56 -9.50 -17.98 -1.46
CA LYS A 56 -9.76 -16.60 -1.01
C LYS A 56 -8.70 -16.09 -0.03
N SER A 57 -8.23 -16.94 0.88
CA SER A 57 -7.11 -16.62 1.77
C SER A 57 -5.85 -16.28 0.98
N ASN A 58 -5.52 -17.07 -0.05
CA ASN A 58 -4.38 -16.80 -0.92
C ASN A 58 -4.57 -15.49 -1.71
N ALA A 59 -5.76 -15.23 -2.23
CA ALA A 59 -6.06 -13.97 -2.91
C ALA A 59 -5.89 -12.76 -1.96
N LEU A 60 -6.34 -12.87 -0.70
CA LEU A 60 -6.14 -11.84 0.31
C LEU A 60 -4.66 -11.62 0.62
N SER A 61 -3.88 -12.70 0.78
CA SER A 61 -2.43 -12.61 1.02
C SER A 61 -1.68 -11.89 -0.12
N THR A 62 -2.00 -12.23 -1.37
CA THR A 62 -1.46 -11.54 -2.55
C THR A 62 -1.86 -10.07 -2.57
N HIS A 63 -3.10 -9.76 -2.21
CA HIS A 63 -3.58 -8.38 -2.16
C HIS A 63 -2.85 -7.56 -1.09
N LEU A 64 -2.64 -8.12 0.11
CA LEU A 64 -1.85 -7.47 1.16
C LEU A 64 -0.41 -7.20 0.70
N THR A 65 0.22 -8.18 0.03
CA THR A 65 1.56 -7.99 -0.56
C THR A 65 1.58 -6.88 -1.59
N PHE A 66 0.57 -6.82 -2.46
CA PHE A 66 0.45 -5.75 -3.47
C PHE A 66 0.29 -4.37 -2.81
N VAL A 67 -0.57 -4.25 -1.79
CA VAL A 67 -0.76 -2.99 -1.05
C VAL A 67 0.53 -2.57 -0.34
N GLY A 68 1.26 -3.50 0.26
CA GLY A 68 2.57 -3.23 0.85
C GLY A 68 3.55 -2.65 -0.17
N LYS A 69 3.73 -3.34 -1.32
CA LYS A 69 4.60 -2.85 -2.41
C LYS A 69 4.16 -1.49 -2.97
N LEU A 70 2.85 -1.26 -3.07
CA LEU A 70 2.31 0.02 -3.49
C LEU A 70 2.67 1.12 -2.48
N SER A 71 2.54 0.84 -1.19
CA SER A 71 2.94 1.77 -0.12
C SER A 71 4.44 2.08 -0.18
N ASP A 72 5.29 1.07 -0.36
CA ASP A 72 6.75 1.25 -0.47
C ASP A 72 7.12 2.10 -1.68
N ALA A 73 6.47 1.85 -2.83
CA ALA A 73 6.69 2.63 -4.05
C ALA A 73 6.18 4.07 -3.92
N LEU A 74 5.07 4.27 -3.22
CA LEU A 74 4.55 5.60 -2.91
C LEU A 74 5.49 6.36 -1.98
N GLU A 75 6.00 5.72 -0.92
CA GLU A 75 6.95 6.35 0.00
C GLU A 75 8.24 6.76 -0.71
N ALA A 76 8.82 5.87 -1.53
CA ALA A 76 9.99 6.20 -2.34
C ALA A 76 9.69 7.30 -3.37
N GLY A 77 8.52 7.26 -3.99
CA GLY A 77 8.08 8.28 -4.95
C GLY A 77 7.92 9.66 -4.31
N VAL A 78 7.26 9.72 -3.14
CA VAL A 78 7.07 10.94 -2.36
C VAL A 78 8.42 11.45 -1.84
N GLY A 79 9.27 10.60 -1.30
CA GLY A 79 10.62 10.95 -0.87
C GLY A 79 11.45 11.58 -1.98
N ASN A 80 11.45 10.98 -3.18
CA ASN A 80 12.14 11.55 -4.35
C ASN A 80 11.60 12.91 -4.76
N LEU A 81 10.28 13.14 -4.66
CA LEU A 81 9.68 14.45 -4.94
C LEU A 81 10.09 15.49 -3.88
N VAL A 82 10.09 15.11 -2.60
CA VAL A 82 10.52 15.98 -1.50
C VAL A 82 12.00 16.33 -1.62
N ASP A 83 12.86 15.36 -1.91
CA ASP A 83 14.30 15.58 -2.09
C ASP A 83 14.58 16.47 -3.31
N ALA A 84 13.86 16.28 -4.42
CA ALA A 84 13.98 17.11 -5.61
C ALA A 84 13.57 18.57 -5.33
N ASP A 85 12.47 18.78 -4.59
CA ASP A 85 12.02 20.11 -4.20
C ASP A 85 13.02 20.77 -3.22
N LEU A 86 13.56 20.02 -2.26
CA LEU A 86 14.59 20.51 -1.34
C LEU A 86 15.87 20.91 -2.08
N ALA A 87 16.30 20.12 -3.07
CA ALA A 87 17.46 20.44 -3.90
C ALA A 87 17.25 21.74 -4.70
N LYS A 88 16.04 21.92 -5.28
CA LYS A 88 15.69 23.13 -6.03
C LYS A 88 15.65 24.37 -5.14
N GLU A 89 15.04 24.26 -3.96
CA GLU A 89 14.97 25.37 -3.01
C GLU A 89 16.35 25.70 -2.42
N SER A 90 17.19 24.68 -2.16
CA SER A 90 18.58 24.87 -1.73
C SER A 90 19.43 25.57 -2.80
N ALA A 91 19.29 25.19 -4.07
CA ALA A 91 19.97 25.86 -5.18
C ALA A 91 19.52 27.32 -5.32
N LYS A 92 18.22 27.58 -5.15
CA LYS A 92 17.66 28.93 -5.17
C LYS A 92 18.17 29.79 -4.01
N LEU A 93 18.28 29.20 -2.82
CA LEU A 93 18.79 29.87 -1.62
C LEU A 93 20.29 30.19 -1.75
N GLN A 94 21.10 29.26 -2.27
CA GLN A 94 22.51 29.52 -2.61
C GLN A 94 22.64 30.65 -3.62
N ALA A 95 21.87 30.62 -4.72
CA ALA A 95 21.89 31.69 -5.72
C ALA A 95 21.49 33.05 -5.12
N LEU A 96 20.54 33.07 -4.17
CA LEU A 96 20.16 34.28 -3.44
C LEU A 96 21.30 34.81 -2.56
N GLN A 97 22.00 33.92 -1.85
CA GLN A 97 23.19 34.28 -1.05
C GLN A 97 24.31 34.84 -1.93
N THR A 98 24.60 34.22 -3.08
CA THR A 98 25.62 34.73 -4.02
C THR A 98 25.23 36.10 -4.56
N LYS A 99 23.96 36.31 -4.90
CA LYS A 99 23.44 37.63 -5.31
C LYS A 99 23.60 38.68 -4.21
N GLN A 100 23.33 38.34 -2.95
CA GLN A 100 23.52 39.26 -1.82
C GLN A 100 25.00 39.59 -1.61
N GLN A 101 25.89 38.61 -1.68
CA GLN A 101 27.34 38.83 -1.58
C GLN A 101 27.88 39.73 -2.71
N LEU A 102 27.40 39.50 -3.94
CA LEU A 102 27.70 40.37 -5.09
C LEU A 102 27.09 41.77 -4.91
N GLY A 103 25.90 41.89 -4.32
CA GLY A 103 25.28 43.17 -3.99
C GLY A 103 26.09 43.97 -2.98
N VAL A 104 26.60 43.32 -1.93
CA VAL A 104 27.48 43.94 -0.93
C VAL A 104 28.83 44.34 -1.56
N GLN A 105 29.44 43.47 -2.38
CA GLN A 105 30.67 43.83 -3.10
C GLN A 105 30.46 44.97 -4.08
N ALA A 106 29.36 44.96 -4.85
CA ALA A 106 29.00 46.04 -5.76
C ALA A 106 28.75 47.36 -5.01
N LEU A 107 28.11 47.34 -3.85
CA LEU A 107 27.97 48.50 -2.96
C LEU A 107 29.32 48.99 -2.40
N GLY A 108 30.22 48.06 -2.04
CA GLY A 108 31.58 48.40 -1.59
C GLY A 108 32.41 49.07 -2.69
N ILE A 109 32.37 48.53 -3.91
CA ILE A 109 33.03 49.11 -5.09
C ILE A 109 32.39 50.46 -5.45
N ALA A 110 31.07 50.59 -5.38
CA ALA A 110 30.36 51.86 -5.63
C ALA A 110 30.69 52.95 -4.59
N ASN A 111 31.00 52.61 -3.34
CA ASN A 111 31.46 53.56 -2.33
C ASN A 111 32.96 53.91 -2.43
N GLN A 112 33.78 53.04 -3.02
CA GLN A 112 35.22 53.29 -3.25
C GLN A 112 35.49 54.08 -4.55
N THR A 113 34.63 53.92 -5.56
CA THR A 113 34.77 54.60 -6.87
C THR A 113 34.85 56.14 -6.77
N PRO A 114 34.09 56.85 -5.91
CA PRO A 114 34.19 58.30 -5.77
C PRO A 114 35.52 58.79 -5.16
N GLN A 115 36.20 57.99 -4.34
CA GLN A 115 37.46 58.38 -3.69
C GLN A 115 38.66 58.37 -4.67
N LEU A 116 38.67 57.44 -5.63
CA LEU A 116 39.68 57.38 -6.70
C LEU A 116 39.58 58.57 -7.66
N VAL A 117 38.36 59.05 -7.94
CA VAL A 117 38.15 60.24 -8.77
C VAL A 117 38.65 61.50 -8.04
N LEU A 118 38.43 61.62 -6.72
CA LEU A 118 38.94 62.75 -5.94
C LEU A 118 40.47 62.79 -5.79
N SER A 119 41.19 61.66 -5.91
CA SER A 119 42.66 61.70 -5.91
C SER A 119 43.24 62.13 -7.26
N LEU A 120 42.55 61.86 -8.38
CA LEU A 120 42.94 62.32 -9.72
C LEU A 120 42.72 63.82 -9.96
N PHE A 121 41.91 64.49 -9.13
CA PHE A 121 41.74 65.95 -9.14
C PHE A 121 42.57 66.68 -8.05
N ARG A 122 43.39 65.97 -7.27
CA ARG A 122 44.26 66.55 -6.21
C ARG A 122 45.75 66.28 -6.43
N GLY A 123 46.12 65.70 -7.58
CA GLY A 123 47.51 65.51 -8.03
C GLY A 123 47.90 66.52 -9.10
#